data_AF-A0A534JGM2-F1
#
_entry.id   AF-A0A534JGM2-F1
#
_cell.length_a   1.000
_cell.length_b   1.000
_cell.length_c   1.000
_cell.angle_alpha   90.00
_cell.angle_beta   90.00
_cell.angle_gamma   90.00
#
_symmetry.space_group_name_H-M   'P 1'
#
loop_
_entity.id
_entity.type
_entity.pdbx_description
1 polymer ?
#
loop_
_entity_poly.entity_id
_entity_poly.type
_entity_poly.pdbx_seq_one_letter_code
_entity_poly.pdbx_strand_id
1 'polypeptide(L)'
;MSRGGYEPSRGVPETTPWRACPAPGDSGPRSLNLNTARPDAQRSMPLRIYNTLTRRKEDFVPLHGNRVSMFVCGITPQDSAHVGHAKTYVAFDVVARYLRHKGYAVFYLQNVTDMEDRIIDKMEKTRLDWREIVNQYWKEFQEGMKALRCESVNLYARATDYIPEIVAQIQGLLAKGFAYVAKEGSVYYDTTKYTDWGKLSGQKIEKLLPGARVTPDPNKRNPADFALWKAQK
;
A
#
# COMPACT_ATOMS: atom_id res chain seq x y z
N MET A 1 6.01 -38.23 12.17
CA MET A 1 4.59 -38.22 12.58
C MET A 1 4.44 -37.30 13.78
N SER A 2 3.90 -36.09 13.54
CA SER A 2 3.33 -35.21 14.56
C SER A 2 2.55 -34.15 13.78
N ARG A 3 1.23 -34.38 13.67
CA ARG A 3 0.30 -33.49 12.98
C ARG A 3 -0.03 -32.33 13.93
N GLY A 4 0.58 -31.17 13.71
CA GLY A 4 0.15 -29.92 14.33
C GLY A 4 -1.08 -29.39 13.58
N GLY A 5 -2.27 -29.61 14.14
CA GLY A 5 -3.53 -29.14 13.58
C GLY A 5 -3.59 -27.61 13.58
N TYR A 6 -3.91 -27.06 12.42
CA TYR A 6 -4.32 -25.67 12.26
C TYR A 6 -5.76 -25.55 12.77
N GLU A 7 -5.94 -24.81 13.87
CA GLU A 7 -7.25 -24.45 14.42
C GLU A 7 -7.67 -23.11 13.79
N PRO A 8 -8.77 -23.04 13.03
CA PRO A 8 -9.23 -21.78 12.46
C PRO A 8 -9.80 -20.91 13.57
N SER A 9 -9.10 -19.83 13.91
CA SER A 9 -9.61 -18.80 14.80
C SER A 9 -10.82 -18.13 14.17
N ARG A 10 -12.01 -18.52 14.65
CA ARG A 10 -13.21 -17.73 14.89
C ARG A 10 -13.42 -16.52 13.97
N GLY A 11 -14.32 -16.71 13.01
CA GLY A 11 -15.36 -15.76 12.57
C GLY A 11 -15.00 -14.27 12.51
N VAL A 12 -14.86 -13.77 11.29
CA VAL A 12 -15.03 -12.35 10.97
C VAL A 12 -16.37 -11.87 11.56
N PRO A 13 -16.41 -10.80 12.37
CA PRO A 13 -17.68 -10.24 12.81
C PRO A 13 -18.45 -9.74 11.58
N GLU A 14 -19.63 -10.31 11.37
CA GLU A 14 -20.63 -9.79 10.43
C GLU A 14 -20.88 -8.30 10.70
N THR A 15 -20.77 -7.51 9.63
CA THR A 15 -21.45 -6.23 9.41
C THR A 15 -21.75 -5.41 10.67
N THR A 16 -20.84 -4.53 11.08
CA THR A 16 -21.23 -3.42 11.97
C THR A 16 -22.20 -2.52 11.20
N PRO A 17 -23.48 -2.38 11.62
CA PRO A 17 -24.38 -1.47 10.96
C PRO A 17 -23.94 -0.04 11.27
N TRP A 18 -23.82 0.76 10.21
CA TRP A 18 -23.60 2.20 10.28
C TRP A 18 -24.64 2.83 11.21
N ARG A 19 -24.24 3.28 12.40
CA ARG A 19 -25.12 4.10 13.24
C ARG A 19 -25.30 5.45 12.56
N ALA A 20 -26.51 5.70 12.09
CA ALA A 20 -26.95 7.00 11.61
C ALA A 20 -26.84 8.04 12.75
N CYS A 21 -26.32 9.22 12.43
CA CYS A 21 -26.42 10.38 13.31
C CYS A 21 -27.91 10.74 13.55
N PRO A 22 -28.33 11.07 14.77
CA PRO A 22 -29.68 11.55 15.01
C PRO A 22 -29.88 12.92 14.32
N ALA A 23 -31.04 13.08 13.67
CA ALA A 23 -31.46 14.35 13.09
C ALA A 23 -31.65 15.40 14.22
N PRO A 24 -31.28 16.68 13.99
CA PRO A 24 -31.57 17.73 14.96
C PRO A 24 -33.08 17.94 15.06
N GLY A 25 -33.58 17.92 16.30
CA GLY A 25 -34.97 18.11 16.65
C GLY A 25 -35.50 19.49 16.28
N ASP A 26 -36.75 19.48 15.85
CA ASP A 26 -37.57 20.60 15.42
C ASP A 26 -37.89 21.53 16.61
N SER A 27 -37.55 22.82 16.47
CA SER A 27 -37.97 23.87 17.41
C SER A 27 -38.10 25.21 16.71
N GLY A 28 -39.21 25.40 15.98
CA GLY A 28 -39.95 26.66 15.84
C GLY A 28 -39.26 27.89 15.20
N PRO A 29 -40.02 28.80 14.56
CA PRO A 29 -39.45 29.78 13.66
C PRO A 29 -38.89 30.99 14.43
N ARG A 30 -37.57 31.12 14.49
CA ARG A 30 -36.93 32.43 14.71
C ARG A 30 -36.65 33.06 13.35
N SER A 31 -37.44 34.07 13.01
CA SER A 31 -37.22 34.93 11.85
C SER A 31 -35.90 35.68 12.00
N LEU A 32 -34.83 35.08 11.48
CA LEU A 32 -33.57 35.74 11.23
C LEU A 32 -33.57 36.20 9.77
N ASN A 33 -33.49 37.52 9.57
CA ASN A 33 -33.32 38.14 8.27
C ASN A 33 -32.10 37.53 7.54
N LEU A 34 -32.37 36.58 6.63
CA LEU A 34 -31.39 35.97 5.73
C LEU A 34 -31.17 36.90 4.53
N ASN A 35 -30.63 38.09 4.79
CA ASN A 35 -30.08 38.93 3.74
C ASN A 35 -28.70 39.44 4.15
N THR A 36 -27.81 38.49 4.43
CA THR A 36 -26.37 38.64 4.31
C THR A 36 -25.85 37.44 3.53
N ALA A 37 -26.12 37.44 2.23
CA ALA A 37 -25.36 36.62 1.30
C ALA A 37 -23.88 36.91 1.58
N ARG A 38 -23.14 35.91 2.09
CA ARG A 38 -21.68 36.01 2.20
C ARG A 38 -21.15 36.14 0.76
N PRO A 39 -20.61 37.30 0.36
CA PRO A 39 -19.98 37.43 -0.93
C PRO A 39 -18.58 36.84 -0.77
N ASP A 40 -18.48 35.52 -0.89
CA ASP A 40 -17.30 34.78 -1.29
C ASP A 40 -17.59 33.28 -1.15
N ALA A 41 -18.42 32.77 -2.08
CA ALA A 41 -18.17 31.44 -2.61
C ALA A 41 -16.86 31.54 -3.41
N GLN A 42 -15.74 31.72 -2.71
CA GLN A 42 -14.43 31.78 -3.30
C GLN A 42 -14.28 30.50 -4.09
N ARG A 43 -14.26 30.66 -5.41
CA ARG A 43 -14.15 29.63 -6.43
C ARG A 43 -12.90 28.82 -6.09
N SER A 44 -13.07 27.78 -5.27
CA SER A 44 -11.92 27.09 -4.69
C SER A 44 -11.18 26.47 -5.85
N MET A 45 -9.94 26.91 -6.08
CA MET A 45 -9.15 26.33 -7.15
C MET A 45 -9.10 24.81 -6.95
N PRO A 46 -9.33 24.02 -8.02
CA PRO A 46 -9.31 22.57 -7.91
C PRO A 46 -7.97 22.13 -7.31
N LEU A 47 -8.00 21.13 -6.43
CA LEU A 47 -6.78 20.53 -5.92
C LEU A 47 -6.02 19.91 -7.10
N ARG A 48 -4.73 20.24 -7.25
CA ARG A 48 -3.89 19.67 -8.32
C ARG A 48 -2.73 18.88 -7.74
N ILE A 49 -2.52 17.67 -8.24
CA ILE A 49 -1.45 16.76 -7.80
C ILE A 49 -0.52 16.47 -8.98
N TYR A 50 0.77 16.42 -8.73
CA TYR A 50 1.74 15.99 -9.74
C TYR A 50 1.62 14.48 -9.95
N ASN A 51 1.24 14.07 -11.16
CA ASN A 51 1.10 12.67 -11.52
C ASN A 51 2.39 12.18 -12.21
N THR A 52 3.11 11.28 -11.55
CA THR A 52 4.36 10.70 -12.09
C THR A 52 4.16 10.03 -13.45
N LEU A 53 3.00 9.42 -13.69
CA LEU A 53 2.68 8.73 -14.94
C LEU A 53 2.64 9.70 -16.14
N THR A 54 2.12 10.91 -15.93
CA THR A 54 1.93 11.92 -16.98
C THR A 54 2.91 13.08 -16.92
N ARG A 55 3.72 13.14 -15.86
CA ARG A 55 4.75 14.15 -15.57
C ARG A 55 4.24 15.58 -15.50
N ARG A 56 2.98 15.78 -15.10
CA ARG A 56 2.35 17.10 -14.99
C ARG A 56 1.44 17.17 -13.77
N LYS A 57 1.11 18.40 -13.37
CA LYS A 57 0.06 18.65 -12.37
C LYS A 57 -1.31 18.47 -13.02
N GLU A 58 -2.11 17.58 -12.47
CA GLU A 58 -3.46 17.26 -12.95
C GLU A 58 -4.47 17.59 -11.86
N ASP A 59 -5.70 17.87 -12.27
CA ASP A 59 -6.80 18.06 -11.33
C ASP A 59 -7.06 16.75 -10.61
N PHE A 60 -7.13 16.83 -9.28
CA PHE A 60 -7.40 15.69 -8.43
C PHE A 60 -8.90 15.43 -8.39
N VAL A 61 -9.31 14.35 -9.06
CA VAL A 61 -10.70 13.89 -9.10
C VAL A 61 -10.75 12.49 -8.47
N PRO A 62 -11.41 12.31 -7.32
CA PRO A 62 -11.53 10.99 -6.71
C PRO A 62 -12.39 10.05 -7.55
N LEU A 63 -12.11 8.74 -7.46
CA LEU A 63 -12.81 7.71 -8.24
C LEU A 63 -14.29 7.56 -7.83
N HIS A 64 -14.61 7.78 -6.55
CA HIS A 64 -15.94 7.57 -5.99
C HIS A 64 -16.41 8.78 -5.18
N GLY A 65 -16.96 9.79 -5.87
CA GLY A 65 -17.48 11.00 -5.23
C GLY A 65 -16.40 11.71 -4.42
N ASN A 66 -16.61 11.85 -3.10
CA ASN A 66 -15.66 12.48 -2.19
C ASN A 66 -14.70 11.49 -1.50
N ARG A 67 -14.70 10.21 -1.88
CA ARG A 67 -13.88 9.17 -1.25
C ARG A 67 -12.52 9.05 -1.91
N VAL A 68 -11.47 9.05 -1.10
CA VAL A 68 -10.09 8.93 -1.54
C VAL A 68 -9.46 7.67 -0.94
N SER A 69 -9.10 6.73 -1.80
CA SER A 69 -8.31 5.56 -1.43
C SER A 69 -6.83 5.87 -1.68
N MET A 70 -6.06 6.01 -0.61
CA MET A 70 -4.64 6.34 -0.67
C MET A 70 -3.81 5.16 -0.16
N PHE A 71 -2.91 4.67 -1.01
CA PHE A 71 -1.94 3.63 -0.67
C PHE A 71 -0.53 4.22 -0.69
N VAL A 72 0.24 4.00 0.37
CA VAL A 72 1.66 4.34 0.44
C VAL A 72 2.43 3.12 0.89
N CYS A 73 3.50 2.78 0.17
CA CYS A 73 4.35 1.65 0.55
C CYS A 73 4.92 1.87 1.96
N GLY A 74 4.67 0.93 2.86
CA GLY A 74 5.21 0.98 4.22
C GLY A 74 6.59 0.34 4.31
N ILE A 75 7.00 0.01 5.53
CA ILE A 75 8.35 -0.46 5.84
C ILE A 75 8.49 -2.00 5.72
N THR A 76 9.73 -2.45 5.53
CA THR A 76 10.17 -3.80 5.88
C THR A 76 10.78 -3.75 7.28
N PRO A 77 10.12 -4.26 8.33
CA PRO A 77 10.59 -4.17 9.72
C PRO A 77 11.72 -5.19 10.01
N GLN A 78 12.86 -5.00 9.35
CA GLN A 78 14.09 -5.79 9.52
C GLN A 78 15.21 -5.02 10.23
N ASP A 79 15.05 -3.70 10.33
CA ASP A 79 15.95 -2.80 11.04
C ASP A 79 15.21 -1.52 11.49
N SER A 80 15.88 -0.72 12.32
CA SER A 80 15.40 0.55 12.84
C SER A 80 15.06 1.55 11.72
N ALA A 81 13.97 2.29 11.88
CA ALA A 81 13.53 3.24 10.87
C ALA A 81 14.41 4.51 10.85
N HIS A 82 15.09 4.76 9.73
CA HIS A 82 15.94 5.95 9.56
C HIS A 82 15.17 7.21 9.08
N VAL A 83 15.84 8.37 9.08
CA VAL A 83 15.26 9.67 8.68
C VAL A 83 14.63 9.71 7.28
N GLY A 84 15.11 8.90 6.34
CA GLY A 84 14.48 8.75 5.02
C GLY A 84 13.04 8.23 5.07
N HIS A 85 12.74 7.31 6.00
CA HIS A 85 11.39 6.82 6.27
C HIS A 85 10.55 7.94 6.87
N ALA A 86 11.07 8.62 7.91
CA ALA A 86 10.39 9.74 8.56
C ALA A 86 9.99 10.83 7.55
N LYS A 87 10.91 11.26 6.68
CA LYS A 87 10.63 12.24 5.62
C LYS A 87 9.44 11.82 4.75
N THR A 88 9.42 10.56 4.34
CA THR A 88 8.36 10.02 3.47
C THR A 88 7.02 9.99 4.17
N TYR A 89 6.96 9.42 5.37
CA TYR A 89 5.69 9.25 6.09
C TYR A 89 5.12 10.56 6.62
N VAL A 90 5.97 11.52 7.03
CA VAL A 90 5.53 12.88 7.36
C VAL A 90 4.93 13.57 6.14
N ALA A 91 5.55 13.46 4.96
CA ALA A 91 5.02 14.07 3.75
C ALA A 91 3.63 13.51 3.39
N PHE A 92 3.43 12.20 3.47
CA PHE A 92 2.13 11.59 3.19
C PHE A 92 1.10 11.79 4.31
N ASP A 93 1.53 11.94 5.56
CA ASP A 93 0.64 12.36 6.65
C ASP A 93 0.10 13.78 6.41
N VAL A 94 0.95 14.71 5.96
CA VAL A 94 0.51 16.06 5.54
C VAL A 94 -0.49 15.99 4.39
N VAL A 95 -0.25 15.14 3.38
CA VAL A 95 -1.20 14.94 2.26
C VAL A 95 -2.55 14.43 2.78
N ALA A 96 -2.54 13.39 3.63
CA ALA A 96 -3.75 12.83 4.22
C ALA A 96 -4.55 13.85 5.01
N ARG A 97 -3.87 14.61 5.89
CA ARG A 97 -4.47 15.68 6.70
C ARG A 97 -5.05 16.78 5.82
N TYR A 98 -4.33 17.18 4.78
CA TYR A 98 -4.80 18.22 3.86
C TYR A 98 -6.03 17.79 3.06
N LEU A 99 -6.07 16.55 2.57
CA LEU A 99 -7.24 16.00 1.90
C LEU A 99 -8.45 15.94 2.83
N ARG A 100 -8.27 15.50 4.08
CA ARG A 100 -9.34 15.52 5.09
C ARG A 100 -9.80 16.94 5.41
N HIS A 101 -8.87 17.90 5.53
CA HIS A 101 -9.19 19.31 5.72
C HIS A 101 -10.00 19.89 4.55
N LYS A 102 -9.77 19.41 3.32
CA LYS A 102 -10.56 19.76 2.13
C LYS A 102 -11.93 19.07 2.06
N GLY A 103 -12.29 18.24 3.04
CA GLY A 103 -13.59 17.57 3.10
C GLY A 103 -13.64 16.20 2.42
N TYR A 104 -12.52 15.65 1.98
CA TYR A 104 -12.47 14.30 1.42
C TYR A 104 -12.57 13.23 2.53
N ALA A 105 -13.29 12.15 2.23
CA ALA A 105 -13.31 10.94 3.03
C ALA A 105 -12.10 10.06 2.66
N VAL A 106 -10.98 10.26 3.35
CA VAL A 106 -9.70 9.58 3.05
C VAL A 106 -9.59 8.25 3.81
N PHE A 107 -9.43 7.15 3.07
CA PHE A 107 -8.96 5.88 3.58
C PHE A 107 -7.49 5.69 3.18
N TYR A 108 -6.60 5.81 4.17
CA TYR A 108 -5.16 5.70 4.01
C TYR A 108 -4.66 4.33 4.48
N LEU A 109 -4.17 3.52 3.56
CA LEU A 109 -3.55 2.22 3.82
C LEU A 109 -2.03 2.28 3.64
N GLN A 110 -1.29 1.67 4.56
CA GLN A 110 0.12 1.31 4.38
C GLN A 110 0.28 -0.20 4.56
N ASN A 111 1.12 -0.83 3.75
CA ASN A 111 1.48 -2.22 3.97
C ASN A 111 2.62 -2.35 5.00
N VAL A 112 2.80 -3.53 5.58
CA VAL A 112 3.98 -3.92 6.35
C VAL A 112 4.58 -5.13 5.67
N THR A 113 5.79 -5.01 5.13
CA THR A 113 6.47 -6.10 4.42
C THR A 113 7.15 -7.00 5.44
N ASP A 114 6.38 -7.83 6.14
CA ASP A 114 6.88 -8.71 7.20
C ASP A 114 7.37 -10.08 6.70
N MET A 115 7.58 -10.21 5.39
CA MET A 115 8.19 -11.37 4.74
C MET A 115 9.05 -10.92 3.56
N GLU A 116 10.37 -10.97 3.73
CA GLU A 116 11.38 -10.57 2.74
C GLU A 116 12.70 -11.32 3.01
N ASP A 117 13.51 -11.56 1.98
CA ASP A 117 14.82 -12.23 2.09
C ASP A 117 15.71 -11.62 3.19
N ARG A 118 15.68 -10.30 3.37
CA ARG A 118 16.49 -9.62 4.40
C ARG A 118 16.10 -10.00 5.82
N ILE A 119 14.83 -10.33 6.06
CA ILE A 119 14.37 -10.83 7.36
C ILE A 119 14.95 -12.23 7.58
N ILE A 120 14.98 -13.07 6.54
CA ILE A 120 15.60 -14.40 6.58
C ILE A 120 17.09 -14.28 6.90
N ASP A 121 17.83 -13.41 6.19
CA ASP A 121 19.24 -13.14 6.47
C ASP A 121 19.48 -12.67 7.91
N LYS A 122 18.54 -11.90 8.47
CA LYS A 122 18.61 -11.42 9.85
C LYS A 122 18.38 -12.57 10.83
N MET A 123 17.41 -13.47 10.57
CA MET A 123 17.18 -14.66 11.39
C MET A 123 18.44 -15.53 11.49
N GLU A 124 19.15 -15.74 10.38
CA GLU A 124 20.38 -16.54 10.36
C GLU A 124 21.49 -15.90 11.22
N LYS A 125 21.60 -14.57 11.17
CA LYS A 125 22.62 -13.81 11.91
C LYS A 125 22.32 -13.71 13.40
N THR A 126 21.06 -13.49 13.78
CA THR A 126 20.67 -13.23 15.18
C THR A 126 20.18 -14.49 15.90
N ARG A 127 19.84 -15.55 15.15
CA ARG A 127 19.18 -16.76 15.64
C ARG A 127 17.83 -16.50 16.31
N LEU A 128 17.18 -15.39 15.97
CA LEU A 128 15.84 -15.04 16.45
C LEU A 128 14.78 -15.52 15.44
N ASP A 129 13.56 -15.77 15.93
CA ASP A 129 12.41 -16.03 15.04
C ASP A 129 12.05 -14.77 14.24
N TRP A 130 11.55 -14.95 13.01
CA TRP A 130 11.17 -13.82 12.16
C TRP A 130 10.12 -12.92 12.82
N ARG A 131 9.19 -13.49 13.60
CA ARG A 131 8.16 -12.71 14.28
C ARG A 131 8.76 -11.81 15.35
N GLU A 132 9.78 -12.28 16.04
CA GLU A 132 10.48 -11.48 17.06
C GLU A 132 11.16 -10.28 16.41
N ILE A 133 11.89 -10.51 15.31
CA ILE A 133 12.55 -9.46 14.52
C ILE A 133 11.53 -8.43 14.04
N VAL A 134 10.49 -8.90 13.32
CA VAL A 134 9.44 -8.05 12.75
C VAL A 134 8.74 -7.26 13.83
N ASN A 135 8.33 -7.89 14.93
CA ASN A 135 7.56 -7.21 15.98
C ASN A 135 8.40 -6.18 16.74
N GLN A 136 9.70 -6.45 16.95
CA GLN A 136 10.62 -5.49 17.56
C GLN A 136 10.69 -4.21 16.73
N TYR A 137 11.05 -4.32 15.45
CA TYR A 137 11.22 -3.16 14.58
C TYR A 137 9.89 -2.50 14.19
N TRP A 138 8.81 -3.27 14.12
CA TRP A 138 7.47 -2.74 13.95
C TRP A 138 7.06 -1.85 15.12
N LYS A 139 7.30 -2.30 16.36
CA LYS A 139 7.01 -1.50 17.55
C LYS A 139 7.84 -0.20 17.56
N GLU A 140 9.13 -0.29 17.27
CA GLU A 140 10.00 0.89 17.17
C GLU A 140 9.50 1.89 16.12
N PHE A 141 9.10 1.39 14.94
CA PHE A 141 8.50 2.22 13.89
C PHE A 141 7.23 2.93 14.37
N GLN A 142 6.33 2.21 15.05
CA GLN A 142 5.09 2.79 15.58
C GLN A 142 5.36 3.88 16.62
N GLU A 143 6.33 3.66 17.50
CA GLU A 143 6.76 4.66 18.49
C GLU A 143 7.34 5.90 17.79
N GLY A 144 8.18 5.72 16.77
CA GLY A 144 8.72 6.81 15.97
C GLY A 144 7.64 7.61 15.22
N MET A 145 6.68 6.93 14.59
CA MET A 145 5.58 7.61 13.89
C MET A 145 4.68 8.37 14.87
N LYS A 146 4.43 7.83 16.07
CA LYS A 146 3.70 8.51 17.13
C LYS A 146 4.44 9.76 17.62
N ALA A 147 5.75 9.67 17.85
CA ALA A 147 6.56 10.82 18.24
C ALA A 147 6.54 11.94 17.18
N LEU A 148 6.48 11.59 15.90
CA LEU A 148 6.33 12.51 14.78
C LEU A 148 4.88 12.97 14.52
N ARG A 149 3.91 12.49 15.31
CA ARG A 149 2.47 12.74 15.13
C ARG A 149 1.93 12.31 13.75
N CYS A 150 2.54 11.28 13.16
CA CYS A 150 2.10 10.65 11.92
C CYS A 150 1.00 9.62 12.23
N GLU A 151 -0.24 10.10 12.35
CA GLU A 151 -1.38 9.31 12.84
C GLU A 151 -2.47 9.15 11.77
N SER A 152 -2.19 9.56 10.53
CA SER A 152 -3.23 9.57 9.48
C SER A 152 -3.58 8.22 8.89
N VAL A 153 -2.79 7.17 9.13
CA VAL A 153 -3.01 5.83 8.55
C VAL A 153 -4.24 5.18 9.17
N ASN A 154 -5.16 4.71 8.34
CA ASN A 154 -6.37 4.00 8.76
C ASN A 154 -6.10 2.51 8.99
N LEU A 155 -5.26 1.89 8.16
CA LEU A 155 -4.96 0.47 8.23
C LEU A 155 -3.49 0.21 7.89
N TYR A 156 -2.82 -0.56 8.75
CA TYR A 156 -1.56 -1.20 8.44
C TYR A 156 -1.83 -2.66 8.06
N ALA A 157 -1.54 -3.04 6.82
CA ALA A 157 -1.80 -4.37 6.28
C ALA A 157 -0.50 -5.17 6.17
N ARG A 158 -0.33 -6.21 7.01
CA ARG A 158 0.85 -7.09 6.93
C ARG A 158 0.78 -7.98 5.70
N ALA A 159 1.89 -8.20 5.02
CA ALA A 159 1.94 -9.07 3.86
C ALA A 159 1.49 -10.50 4.20
N THR A 160 1.85 -10.97 5.40
CA THR A 160 1.47 -12.30 5.90
C THR A 160 -0.04 -12.49 6.11
N ASP A 161 -0.82 -11.41 6.30
CA ASP A 161 -2.27 -11.48 6.48
C ASP A 161 -3.03 -11.65 5.15
N TYR A 162 -2.38 -11.38 4.00
CA TYR A 162 -3.02 -11.33 2.67
C TYR A 162 -2.48 -12.39 1.70
N ILE A 163 -1.93 -13.49 2.22
CA ILE A 163 -1.40 -14.59 1.41
C ILE A 163 -2.45 -15.22 0.48
N PRO A 164 -3.69 -15.49 0.93
CA PRO A 164 -4.73 -16.02 0.04
C PRO A 164 -4.99 -15.10 -1.17
N GLU A 165 -5.04 -13.78 -0.97
CA GLU A 165 -5.24 -12.78 -2.01
C GLU A 165 -4.06 -12.71 -2.97
N ILE A 166 -2.83 -12.78 -2.46
CA ILE A 166 -1.61 -12.84 -3.29
C ILE A 166 -1.65 -14.09 -4.18
N VAL A 167 -1.96 -15.26 -3.62
CA VAL A 167 -2.07 -16.52 -4.37
C VAL A 167 -3.17 -16.41 -5.44
N ALA A 168 -4.34 -15.87 -5.10
CA ALA A 168 -5.43 -15.67 -6.05
C ALA A 168 -5.04 -14.75 -7.22
N GLN A 169 -4.30 -13.66 -6.95
CA GLN A 169 -3.78 -12.78 -8.00
C GLN A 169 -2.80 -13.50 -8.92
N ILE A 170 -1.89 -14.29 -8.35
CA ILE A 170 -0.90 -15.08 -9.12
C ILE A 170 -1.60 -16.10 -10.01
N GLN A 171 -2.61 -16.80 -9.48
CA GLN A 171 -3.43 -17.74 -10.27
C GLN A 171 -4.14 -17.02 -11.43
N GLY A 172 -4.68 -15.82 -11.19
CA GLY A 172 -5.27 -15.01 -12.25
C GLY A 172 -4.28 -14.59 -13.33
N LEU A 173 -3.03 -14.26 -12.96
CA LEU A 173 -1.97 -13.92 -13.90
C LEU A 173 -1.51 -15.14 -14.73
N LEU A 174 -1.42 -16.31 -14.10
CA LEU A 174 -1.13 -17.58 -14.77
C LEU A 174 -2.22 -17.92 -15.79
N ALA A 175 -3.49 -17.85 -15.38
CA ALA A 175 -4.63 -18.15 -16.25
C ALA A 175 -4.70 -17.21 -17.48
N LYS A 176 -4.29 -15.95 -17.31
CA LYS A 176 -4.24 -14.95 -18.40
C LYS A 176 -2.95 -15.02 -19.24
N GLY A 177 -1.99 -15.89 -18.91
CA GLY A 177 -0.73 -16.03 -19.63
C GLY A 177 0.28 -14.88 -19.41
N PHE A 178 0.12 -14.11 -18.33
CA PHE A 178 1.07 -13.06 -17.90
C PHE A 178 2.13 -13.57 -16.92
N ALA A 179 1.96 -14.77 -16.40
CA ALA A 179 2.92 -15.43 -15.52
C ALA A 179 3.23 -16.84 -16.02
N TYR A 180 4.35 -17.39 -15.57
CA TYR A 180 4.74 -18.77 -15.85
C TYR A 180 5.44 -19.40 -14.66
N VAL A 181 5.32 -20.72 -14.54
CA VAL A 181 6.06 -21.53 -13.57
C VAL A 181 7.41 -21.92 -14.18
N ALA A 182 8.50 -21.62 -13.48
CA ALA A 182 9.84 -22.00 -13.87
C ALA A 182 10.17 -23.44 -13.40
N LYS A 183 11.27 -24.01 -13.90
CA LYS A 183 11.58 -25.45 -13.72
C LYS A 183 11.80 -25.84 -12.25
N GLU A 184 12.34 -24.92 -11.47
CA GLU A 184 12.59 -24.99 -10.04
C GLU A 184 11.36 -24.69 -9.18
N GLY A 185 10.20 -24.43 -9.81
CA GLY A 185 8.90 -24.29 -9.13
C GLY A 185 8.51 -22.87 -8.75
N SER A 186 9.39 -21.88 -8.91
CA SER A 186 9.02 -20.47 -8.71
C SER A 186 8.08 -19.97 -9.81
N VAL A 187 7.27 -18.96 -9.50
CA VAL A 187 6.39 -18.29 -10.47
C VAL A 187 6.93 -16.92 -10.79
N TYR A 188 7.07 -16.60 -12.07
CA TYR A 188 7.57 -15.32 -12.56
C TYR A 188 6.52 -14.61 -13.41
N TYR A 189 6.56 -13.28 -13.40
CA TYR A 189 5.80 -12.43 -14.31
C TYR A 189 6.57 -12.25 -15.62
N ASP A 190 5.91 -12.48 -16.75
CA ASP A 190 6.46 -12.25 -18.09
C ASP A 190 6.26 -10.78 -18.48
N THR A 191 7.34 -10.01 -18.34
CA THR A 191 7.33 -8.56 -18.61
C THR A 191 7.03 -8.21 -20.07
N THR A 192 7.23 -9.14 -21.00
CA THR A 192 6.99 -8.91 -22.43
C THR A 192 5.50 -8.91 -22.81
N LYS A 193 4.65 -9.47 -21.95
CA LYS A 193 3.20 -9.57 -22.19
C LYS A 193 2.45 -8.26 -21.97
N TYR A 194 3.02 -7.33 -21.22
CA TYR A 194 2.40 -6.04 -20.94
C TYR A 194 3.09 -4.92 -21.73
N THR A 195 2.42 -4.44 -22.77
CA THR A 195 2.97 -3.45 -23.72
C THR A 195 3.33 -2.11 -23.08
N ASP A 196 2.63 -1.75 -22.01
CA ASP A 196 2.82 -0.49 -21.27
C ASP A 196 3.87 -0.62 -20.14
N TRP A 197 4.66 -1.70 -20.13
CA TRP A 197 5.69 -1.90 -19.11
C TRP A 197 6.71 -0.74 -19.11
N GLY A 198 7.01 -0.23 -17.91
CA GLY A 198 7.94 0.90 -17.74
C GLY A 198 7.33 2.28 -17.98
N LYS A 199 6.05 2.40 -18.34
CA LYS A 199 5.36 3.69 -18.55
C LYS A 199 5.45 4.63 -17.34
N LEU A 200 5.38 4.09 -16.11
CA LEU A 200 5.48 4.87 -14.88
C LEU A 200 6.89 5.45 -14.65
N SER A 201 7.95 4.66 -14.87
CA SER A 201 9.33 5.12 -14.70
C SER A 201 9.83 5.91 -15.91
N GLY A 202 9.22 5.71 -17.08
CA GLY A 202 9.72 6.19 -18.37
C GLY A 202 10.86 5.37 -18.95
N GLN A 203 11.21 4.24 -18.34
CA GLN A 203 12.28 3.37 -18.82
C GLN A 203 11.69 2.33 -19.77
N LYS A 204 12.29 2.16 -20.94
CA LYS A 204 11.93 1.08 -21.85
C LYS A 204 12.63 -0.22 -21.44
N ILE A 205 12.01 -1.37 -21.69
CA ILE A 205 12.57 -2.71 -21.38
C ILE A 205 13.98 -2.86 -21.97
N GLU A 206 14.20 -2.40 -23.20
CA GLU A 206 15.50 -2.57 -23.86
C GLU A 206 16.63 -1.79 -23.16
N LYS A 207 16.30 -0.76 -22.38
CA LYS A 207 17.25 0.03 -21.58
C LYS A 207 17.48 -0.52 -20.17
N LEU A 208 16.63 -1.44 -19.70
CA LEU A 208 16.80 -2.12 -18.41
C LEU A 208 17.82 -3.27 -18.50
N LEU A 209 17.95 -3.89 -19.67
CA LEU A 209 18.85 -5.02 -19.93
C LEU A 209 20.36 -4.66 -19.85
N PRO A 210 20.86 -3.51 -20.35
CA PRO A 210 22.30 -3.21 -20.39
C PRO A 210 22.91 -2.76 -19.05
N GLY A 211 22.10 -2.61 -17.99
CA GLY A 211 22.53 -2.06 -16.68
C GLY A 211 22.48 -3.04 -15.52
N ALA A 212 21.92 -4.24 -15.70
CA ALA A 212 21.86 -5.23 -14.64
C ALA A 212 23.26 -5.82 -14.40
N ARG A 213 23.94 -5.40 -13.32
CA ARG A 213 25.20 -5.98 -12.81
C ARG A 213 25.03 -7.43 -12.30
N VAL A 214 24.03 -8.16 -12.78
CA VAL A 214 23.56 -9.43 -12.24
C VAL A 214 23.55 -10.45 -13.36
N THR A 215 24.25 -11.56 -13.14
CA THR A 215 24.26 -12.72 -14.03
C THR A 215 22.82 -13.12 -14.37
N PRO A 216 22.46 -13.36 -15.65
CA PRO A 216 21.12 -13.77 -16.03
C PRO A 216 20.71 -15.03 -15.25
N ASP A 217 19.58 -14.98 -14.56
CA ASP A 217 19.01 -16.13 -13.87
C ASP A 217 18.50 -17.12 -14.94
N PRO A 218 19.07 -18.34 -15.03
CA PRO A 218 18.73 -19.30 -16.09
C PRO A 218 17.28 -19.80 -16.00
N ASN A 219 16.59 -19.54 -14.90
CA ASN A 219 15.19 -19.92 -14.71
C ASN A 219 14.22 -18.90 -15.32
N LYS A 220 14.69 -17.70 -15.66
CA LYS A 220 13.87 -16.66 -16.26
C LYS A 220 13.84 -16.77 -17.78
N ARG A 221 12.66 -16.54 -18.37
CA ARG A 221 12.52 -16.43 -19.82
C ARG A 221 13.14 -15.13 -20.32
N ASN A 222 12.94 -14.03 -19.58
CA ASN A 222 13.57 -12.75 -19.87
C ASN A 222 14.31 -12.23 -18.62
N PRO A 223 15.47 -11.55 -18.77
CA PRO A 223 16.19 -11.00 -17.62
C PRO A 223 15.40 -9.99 -16.78
N ALA A 224 14.44 -9.30 -17.41
CA ALA A 224 13.57 -8.32 -16.76
C ALA A 224 12.42 -8.95 -15.94
N ASP A 225 12.17 -10.25 -16.11
CA ASP A 225 11.11 -10.96 -15.38
C ASP A 225 11.41 -10.98 -13.87
N PHE A 226 10.37 -10.82 -13.07
CA PHE A 226 10.47 -10.76 -11.61
C PHE A 226 9.61 -11.84 -10.97
N ALA A 227 10.05 -12.31 -9.79
CA ALA A 227 9.37 -13.37 -9.07
C ALA A 227 8.06 -12.84 -8.47
N LEU A 228 6.99 -13.61 -8.68
CA LEU A 228 5.70 -13.45 -8.02
C LEU A 228 5.58 -14.39 -6.81
N TRP A 229 6.14 -15.60 -6.95
CA TRP A 229 6.21 -16.59 -5.88
C TRP A 229 7.55 -17.31 -5.96
N LYS A 230 8.28 -17.38 -4.86
CA LYS A 230 9.52 -18.16 -4.79
C LYS A 230 9.20 -19.55 -4.23
N ALA A 231 9.67 -20.59 -4.91
CA ALA A 231 9.62 -21.92 -4.34
C ALA A 231 10.50 -21.98 -3.08
N GLN A 232 10.00 -22.63 -2.04
CA GLN A 232 10.79 -22.91 -0.84
C GLN A 232 11.89 -23.91 -1.21
N LYS A 233 13.11 -23.63 -0.76
CA LYS A 233 14.29 -24.49 -0.94
C LYS A 233 14.63 -25.20 0.36
#